data_AF-A0A062V791-F1
#
_entry.id   AF-A0A062V791-F1
#
_cell.length_a   1.000
_cell.length_b   1.000
_cell.length_c   1.000
_cell.angle_alpha   90.00
_cell.angle_beta   90.00
_cell.angle_gamma   90.00
#
_symmetry.space_group_name_H-M   'P 1'
#
loop_
_entity.id
_entity.type
_entity.pdbx_description
1 polymer ?
#
loop_
_entity_poly.entity_id
_entity_poly.type
_entity_poly.pdbx_seq_one_letter_code
_entity_poly.pdbx_strand_id
1 'polypeptide(L)'
;MPQIIRTAPRYDMLFSEGIFNGTLLIGPDPLGLDFDYKVFLEARRKLRSIGLRMIDSKRGLEEYQEIFSLDDSSIKARIRLILGRNYHDNLQELWRETLTHEDFIYLKTHAGYGRHLSLSDDVGYFTDAMKEGSDHPRKRPYQLFYLDCCKSEMYYKEVLRDYVGDDIDLILHKWFCDYKIIGPVIVLINELMKGSDFETIVSKMNDEYGIPHFDVEDDPADMRLDRKMVTYSISQN
;
A
#
# COMPACT_ATOMS: atom_id res chain seq x y z
N MET A 1 26.69 0.12 -13.62
CA MET A 1 26.58 1.49 -13.04
C MET A 1 25.80 1.37 -11.73
N PRO A 2 26.09 2.15 -10.68
CA PRO A 2 25.31 2.10 -9.45
C PRO A 2 23.85 2.45 -9.74
N GLN A 3 22.93 1.67 -9.17
CA GLN A 3 21.48 1.86 -9.29
C GLN A 3 21.12 3.22 -8.67
N ILE A 4 20.47 4.11 -9.42
CA ILE A 4 20.00 5.39 -8.88
C ILE A 4 18.84 5.07 -7.95
N ILE A 5 19.05 5.24 -6.64
CA ILE A 5 17.99 5.13 -5.65
C ILE A 5 17.36 6.52 -5.54
N ARG A 6 16.14 6.70 -6.04
CA ARG A 6 15.36 7.92 -5.75
C ARG A 6 14.90 7.86 -4.29
N THR A 7 14.93 9.00 -3.61
CA THR A 7 14.53 9.12 -2.20
C THR A 7 13.04 9.40 -2.01
N ALA A 8 12.33 9.80 -3.07
CA ALA A 8 10.91 10.10 -3.09
C ALA A 8 10.17 9.36 -4.23
N PRO A 9 8.93 8.89 -4.00
CA PRO A 9 8.12 8.28 -5.06
C PRO A 9 7.63 9.27 -6.12
N ARG A 10 7.27 8.78 -7.32
CA ARG A 10 6.64 9.58 -8.40
C ARG A 10 5.14 9.72 -8.19
N TYR A 11 4.73 10.44 -7.15
CA TYR A 11 3.31 10.60 -6.83
C TYR A 11 2.50 11.29 -7.93
N ASP A 12 3.13 12.18 -8.68
CA ASP A 12 2.56 12.83 -9.87
C ASP A 12 2.06 11.82 -10.92
N MET A 13 2.78 10.72 -11.11
CA MET A 13 2.42 9.69 -12.09
C MET A 13 1.14 8.91 -11.73
N LEU A 14 0.72 8.90 -10.45
CA LEU A 14 -0.51 8.23 -10.00
C LEU A 14 -1.79 8.86 -10.56
N PHE A 15 -1.72 10.09 -11.06
CA PHE A 15 -2.88 10.88 -11.47
C PHE A 15 -2.95 11.13 -12.98
N SER A 16 -2.01 10.56 -13.74
CA SER A 16 -1.76 10.84 -15.16
C SER A 16 -2.97 10.62 -16.08
N GLU A 17 -3.97 9.84 -15.67
CA GLU A 17 -5.19 9.57 -16.43
C GLU A 17 -6.45 10.26 -15.88
N GLY A 18 -6.31 11.18 -14.92
CA GLY A 18 -7.46 11.83 -14.27
C GLY A 18 -8.27 10.89 -13.35
N ILE A 19 -7.77 9.68 -13.12
CA ILE A 19 -8.36 8.66 -12.26
C ILE A 19 -7.27 8.13 -11.35
N PHE A 20 -7.58 7.99 -10.06
CA PHE A 20 -6.72 7.36 -9.06
C PHE A 20 -7.46 6.17 -8.46
N ASN A 21 -6.98 4.97 -8.73
CA ASN A 21 -7.53 3.73 -8.20
C ASN A 21 -6.62 3.18 -7.12
N GLY A 22 -7.17 2.99 -5.92
CA GLY A 22 -6.47 2.39 -4.81
C GLY A 22 -7.17 1.15 -4.28
N THR A 23 -6.38 0.17 -3.83
CA THR A 23 -6.86 -0.98 -3.06
C THR A 23 -6.16 -1.04 -1.71
N LEU A 24 -6.94 -1.07 -0.62
CA LEU A 24 -6.50 -1.33 0.74
C LEU A 24 -6.95 -2.72 1.14
N LEU A 25 -6.01 -3.66 1.15
CA LEU A 25 -6.29 -5.04 1.49
C LEU A 25 -5.78 -5.36 2.90
N ILE A 26 -6.72 -5.76 3.75
CA ILE A 26 -6.46 -6.22 5.12
C ILE A 26 -6.53 -7.74 5.11
N GLY A 27 -5.36 -8.37 5.14
CA GLY A 27 -5.21 -9.83 5.20
C GLY A 27 -5.69 -10.42 6.53
N PRO A 28 -5.95 -11.73 6.56
CA PRO A 28 -6.44 -12.44 7.75
C PRO A 28 -5.39 -12.49 8.88
N ASP A 29 -5.84 -12.45 10.13
CA ASP A 29 -4.98 -12.76 11.27
C ASP A 29 -4.72 -14.27 11.39
N PRO A 30 -3.51 -14.72 11.73
CA PRO A 30 -3.17 -16.14 11.84
C PRO A 30 -3.86 -16.86 13.00
N LEU A 31 -4.52 -16.16 13.95
CA LEU A 31 -4.99 -16.76 15.21
C LEU A 31 -6.45 -16.43 15.61
N GLY A 32 -7.32 -16.11 14.64
CA GLY A 32 -8.77 -16.00 14.91
C GLY A 32 -9.17 -14.87 15.88
N LEU A 33 -8.35 -13.82 15.96
CA LEU A 33 -8.66 -12.60 16.70
C LEU A 33 -9.49 -11.67 15.78
N ASP A 34 -10.46 -10.92 16.33
CA ASP A 34 -11.28 -9.90 15.63
C ASP A 34 -10.47 -8.65 15.22
N PHE A 35 -9.18 -8.82 14.97
CA PHE A 35 -8.23 -7.74 14.88
C PHE A 35 -8.27 -7.12 13.47
N ASP A 36 -8.21 -7.95 12.43
CA ASP A 36 -8.45 -7.61 11.03
C ASP A 36 -9.76 -6.81 10.83
N TYR A 37 -10.82 -7.23 11.51
CA TYR A 37 -12.12 -6.56 11.50
C TYR A 37 -12.06 -5.17 12.14
N LYS A 38 -11.36 -5.00 13.27
CA LYS A 38 -11.19 -3.68 13.90
C LYS A 38 -10.41 -2.72 13.01
N VAL A 39 -9.36 -3.20 12.35
CA VAL A 39 -8.61 -2.40 11.37
C VAL A 39 -9.50 -1.97 10.22
N PHE A 40 -10.28 -2.91 9.67
CA PHE A 40 -11.21 -2.63 8.60
C PHE A 40 -12.23 -1.55 9.01
N LEU A 41 -12.80 -1.64 10.21
CA LEU A 41 -13.74 -0.63 10.72
C LEU A 41 -13.07 0.75 10.91
N GLU A 42 -11.84 0.78 11.41
CA GLU A 42 -11.09 2.03 11.58
C GLU A 42 -10.71 2.65 10.24
N ALA A 43 -10.30 1.83 9.27
CA ALA A 43 -10.06 2.24 7.89
C ALA A 43 -11.30 2.89 7.29
N ARG A 44 -12.44 2.21 7.38
CA ARG A 44 -13.75 2.72 6.97
C ARG A 44 -14.07 4.06 7.62
N ARG A 45 -13.83 4.21 8.92
CA ARG A 45 -14.09 5.46 9.65
C ARG A 45 -13.18 6.58 9.14
N LYS A 46 -11.88 6.32 9.01
CA LYS A 46 -10.89 7.33 8.60
C LYS A 46 -11.04 7.72 7.13
N LEU A 47 -11.33 6.79 6.21
CA LEU A 47 -11.63 7.10 4.80
C LEU A 47 -12.78 8.12 4.71
N ARG A 48 -13.88 7.89 5.44
CA ARG A 48 -15.00 8.85 5.48
C ARG A 48 -14.60 10.21 6.05
N SER A 49 -13.72 10.22 7.07
CA SER A 49 -13.28 11.46 7.70
C SER A 49 -12.42 12.35 6.78
N ILE A 50 -11.79 11.76 5.77
CA ILE A 50 -10.97 12.48 4.78
C ILE A 50 -11.76 12.86 3.51
N GLY A 51 -13.09 12.67 3.49
CA GLY A 51 -13.97 13.11 2.39
C GLY A 51 -14.54 11.98 1.52
N LEU A 52 -13.93 10.80 1.55
CA LEU A 52 -14.31 9.68 0.69
C LEU A 52 -15.71 9.14 1.04
N ARG A 53 -16.57 9.06 0.03
CA ARG A 53 -17.95 8.60 0.17
C ARG A 53 -18.07 7.15 -0.26
N MET A 54 -18.68 6.31 0.56
CA MET A 54 -18.94 4.92 0.20
C MET A 54 -19.98 4.85 -0.92
N ILE A 55 -19.67 4.14 -2.01
CA ILE A 55 -20.53 4.00 -3.20
C ILE A 55 -21.03 2.57 -3.41
N ASP A 56 -20.30 1.57 -2.93
CA ASP A 56 -20.72 0.16 -2.95
C ASP A 56 -20.29 -0.54 -1.66
N SER A 57 -21.04 -1.56 -1.26
CA SER A 57 -20.74 -2.37 -0.08
C SER A 57 -21.27 -3.78 -0.25
N LYS A 58 -20.34 -4.73 -0.22
CA LYS A 58 -20.58 -6.17 -0.24
C LYS A 58 -19.86 -6.81 0.94
N ARG A 59 -20.10 -8.10 1.16
CA ARG A 59 -19.46 -8.82 2.27
C ARG A 59 -17.94 -8.85 2.08
N GLY A 60 -17.22 -8.18 2.98
CA GLY A 60 -15.76 -8.12 2.95
C GLY A 60 -15.17 -7.13 1.93
N LEU A 61 -15.98 -6.32 1.25
CA LEU A 61 -15.55 -5.30 0.29
C LEU A 61 -16.42 -4.05 0.40
N GLU A 62 -15.79 -2.89 0.55
CA GLU A 62 -16.45 -1.58 0.44
C GLU A 62 -15.72 -0.74 -0.60
N GLU A 63 -16.45 -0.05 -1.45
CA GLU A 63 -15.89 0.90 -2.42
C GLU A 63 -16.20 2.33 -2.00
N TYR A 64 -15.18 3.17 -2.09
CA TYR A 64 -15.22 4.57 -1.72
C TYR A 64 -14.82 5.42 -2.92
N GLN A 65 -15.40 6.61 -3.04
CA GLN A 65 -15.12 7.53 -4.12
C GLN A 65 -15.10 8.98 -3.66
N GLU A 66 -14.23 9.76 -4.27
CA GLU A 66 -14.19 11.21 -4.16
C GLU A 66 -13.71 11.81 -5.48
N ILE A 67 -14.08 13.07 -5.72
CA ILE A 67 -13.52 13.88 -6.80
C ILE A 67 -12.80 15.04 -6.13
N PHE A 68 -11.52 15.20 -6.41
CA PHE A 68 -10.68 16.28 -5.88
C PHE A 68 -9.97 17.03 -7.01
N SER A 69 -9.46 18.22 -6.71
CA SER A 69 -8.73 19.05 -7.65
C SER A 69 -7.23 18.97 -7.39
N LEU A 70 -6.45 18.70 -8.44
CA LEU A 70 -5.00 18.66 -8.42
C LEU A 70 -4.47 19.37 -9.68
N ASP A 71 -3.67 20.42 -9.53
CA ASP A 71 -3.09 21.18 -10.65
C ASP A 71 -4.10 21.52 -11.77
N ASP A 72 -5.21 22.15 -11.38
CA ASP A 72 -6.35 22.50 -12.25
C ASP A 72 -7.08 21.31 -12.93
N SER A 73 -6.67 20.08 -12.62
CA SER A 73 -7.29 18.85 -13.09
C SER A 73 -8.26 18.28 -12.07
N SER A 74 -9.38 17.75 -12.55
CA SER A 74 -10.36 17.04 -11.72
C SER A 74 -10.00 15.56 -11.70
N ILE A 75 -9.59 15.05 -10.54
CA ILE A 75 -9.18 13.66 -10.36
C ILE A 75 -10.29 12.88 -9.68
N LYS A 76 -10.68 11.74 -10.27
CA LYS A 76 -11.63 10.80 -9.66
C LYS A 76 -10.86 9.74 -8.87
N ALA A 77 -10.89 9.83 -7.54
CA ALA A 77 -10.37 8.78 -6.66
C ALA A 77 -11.42 7.69 -6.44
N ARG A 78 -11.00 6.43 -6.56
CA ARG A 78 -11.77 5.25 -6.12
C ARG A 78 -10.89 4.37 -5.26
N ILE A 79 -11.33 4.11 -4.03
CA ILE A 79 -10.62 3.27 -3.06
C ILE A 79 -11.47 2.04 -2.75
N ARG A 80 -10.93 0.85 -3.01
CA ARG A 80 -11.47 -0.43 -2.52
C ARG A 80 -10.88 -0.74 -1.16
N LEU A 81 -11.73 -1.00 -0.18
CA LEU A 81 -11.33 -1.50 1.13
C LEU A 81 -11.79 -2.95 1.25
N ILE A 82 -10.84 -3.87 1.43
CA ILE A 82 -11.09 -5.32 1.43
C ILE A 82 -10.67 -5.91 2.77
N LEU A 83 -11.57 -6.71 3.35
CA LEU A 83 -11.29 -7.59 4.47
C LEU A 83 -11.12 -9.00 3.96
N GLY A 84 -9.87 -9.44 3.78
CA GLY A 84 -9.52 -10.69 3.10
C GLY A 84 -10.25 -11.92 3.66
N ARG A 85 -10.29 -12.08 4.98
CA ARG A 85 -11.00 -13.20 5.65
C ARG A 85 -12.49 -13.27 5.33
N ASN A 86 -13.13 -12.11 5.16
CA ASN A 86 -14.58 -12.02 5.00
C ASN A 86 -14.99 -11.83 3.53
N TYR A 87 -14.02 -11.71 2.62
CA TYR A 87 -14.27 -11.59 1.20
C TYR A 87 -14.75 -12.94 0.66
N HIS A 88 -15.96 -12.96 0.12
CA HIS A 88 -16.63 -14.19 -0.30
C HIS A 88 -16.38 -14.60 -1.76
N ASP A 89 -15.81 -13.70 -2.57
CA ASP A 89 -15.50 -13.99 -3.96
C ASP A 89 -14.06 -14.48 -4.09
N ASN A 90 -13.59 -14.62 -5.33
CA ASN A 90 -12.25 -15.10 -5.60
C ASN A 90 -11.19 -14.04 -5.25
N LEU A 91 -10.54 -14.21 -4.09
CA LEU A 91 -9.46 -13.32 -3.61
C LEU A 91 -8.26 -13.29 -4.57
N GLN A 92 -7.97 -14.40 -5.26
CA GLN A 92 -6.89 -14.49 -6.24
C GLN A 92 -7.19 -13.62 -7.47
N GLU A 93 -8.42 -13.71 -7.98
CA GLU A 93 -8.86 -12.89 -9.11
C GLU A 93 -8.86 -11.41 -8.74
N LEU A 94 -9.36 -11.06 -7.55
CA LEU A 94 -9.29 -9.70 -7.01
C LEU A 94 -7.85 -9.18 -6.95
N TRP A 95 -6.90 -10.03 -6.58
CA TRP A 95 -5.50 -9.66 -6.51
C TRP A 95 -4.89 -9.45 -7.89
N ARG A 96 -5.17 -10.35 -8.85
CA ARG A 96 -4.73 -10.19 -10.23
C ARG A 96 -5.28 -8.90 -10.84
N GLU A 97 -6.56 -8.59 -10.61
CA GLU A 97 -7.16 -7.32 -11.03
C GLU A 97 -6.49 -6.12 -10.35
N THR A 98 -6.27 -6.20 -9.04
CA THR A 98 -5.62 -5.14 -8.24
C THR A 98 -4.25 -4.79 -8.80
N LEU A 99 -3.42 -5.81 -9.02
CA LEU A 99 -2.08 -5.64 -9.56
C LEU A 99 -2.06 -5.11 -10.99
N THR A 100 -3.12 -5.34 -11.76
CA THR A 100 -3.19 -4.88 -13.14
C THR A 100 -3.69 -3.45 -13.24
N HIS A 101 -4.68 -3.06 -12.42
CA HIS A 101 -5.49 -1.88 -12.68
C HIS A 101 -5.41 -0.77 -11.63
N GLU A 102 -4.81 -1.04 -10.47
CA GLU A 102 -4.70 -0.05 -9.39
C GLU A 102 -3.40 0.74 -9.48
N ASP A 103 -3.48 2.03 -9.19
CA ASP A 103 -2.36 2.97 -9.10
C ASP A 103 -1.71 2.87 -7.72
N PHE A 104 -2.52 2.62 -6.68
CA PHE A 104 -2.08 2.47 -5.29
C PHE A 104 -2.51 1.13 -4.69
N ILE A 105 -1.56 0.41 -4.11
CA ILE A 105 -1.81 -0.90 -3.52
C ILE A 105 -1.27 -0.91 -2.09
N TYR A 106 -2.18 -0.88 -1.12
CA TYR A 106 -1.87 -1.06 0.29
C TYR A 106 -2.16 -2.49 0.71
N LEU A 107 -1.17 -3.11 1.33
CA LEU A 107 -1.29 -4.45 1.87
C LEU A 107 -0.93 -4.48 3.34
N LYS A 108 -1.91 -4.82 4.18
CA LYS A 108 -1.69 -5.13 5.58
C LYS A 108 -1.85 -6.62 5.82
N THR A 109 -0.81 -7.30 6.28
CA THR A 109 -0.89 -8.74 6.53
C THR A 109 0.19 -9.21 7.49
N HIS A 110 0.12 -10.47 7.90
CA HIS A 110 1.20 -11.17 8.57
C HIS A 110 2.20 -11.68 7.53
N ALA A 111 3.49 -11.50 7.79
CA ALA A 111 4.50 -12.31 7.14
C ALA A 111 4.87 -13.46 8.08
N GLY A 112 4.67 -14.70 7.64
CA GLY A 112 5.14 -15.87 8.39
C GLY A 112 6.68 -15.87 8.52
N TYR A 113 7.24 -16.75 9.35
CA TYR A 113 8.67 -17.06 9.27
C TYR A 113 8.93 -17.79 7.94
N GLY A 114 9.26 -17.03 6.91
CA GLY A 114 9.37 -17.52 5.53
C GLY A 114 9.00 -16.38 4.57
N ARG A 115 9.31 -16.54 3.30
CA ARG A 115 9.14 -15.52 2.23
C ARG A 115 7.66 -15.28 1.85
N HIS A 116 6.78 -15.17 2.83
CA HIS A 116 5.36 -15.51 2.67
C HIS A 116 4.49 -14.41 3.26
N LEU A 117 3.64 -13.80 2.43
CA LEU A 117 2.58 -12.91 2.88
C LEU A 117 1.30 -13.73 3.06
N SER A 118 0.78 -13.77 4.28
CA SER A 118 -0.42 -14.54 4.63
C SER A 118 -1.69 -13.80 4.20
N LEU A 119 -2.01 -13.82 2.90
CA LEU A 119 -3.35 -13.43 2.43
C LEU A 119 -4.33 -14.59 2.41
N SER A 120 -3.79 -15.81 2.44
CA SER A 120 -4.49 -17.08 2.62
C SER A 120 -3.54 -18.07 3.29
N ASP A 121 -4.03 -19.26 3.66
CA ASP A 121 -3.19 -20.34 4.18
C ASP A 121 -2.21 -20.91 3.13
N ASP A 122 -2.38 -20.57 1.84
CA ASP A 122 -1.51 -20.98 0.74
C ASP A 122 -0.72 -19.80 0.15
N VAL A 123 0.59 -20.00 0.10
CA VAL A 123 1.65 -19.04 -0.19
C VAL A 123 1.98 -18.96 -1.68
N GLY A 124 1.83 -20.06 -2.44
CA GLY A 124 2.22 -20.08 -3.86
C GLY A 124 1.42 -19.08 -4.69
N TYR A 125 0.15 -18.91 -4.34
CA TYR A 125 -0.79 -18.08 -5.08
C TYR A 125 -0.45 -16.59 -5.10
N PHE A 126 0.17 -16.08 -4.04
CA PHE A 126 0.49 -14.65 -3.98
C PHE A 126 1.61 -14.29 -4.95
N THR A 127 2.68 -15.08 -4.96
CA THR A 127 3.83 -14.89 -5.86
C THR A 127 3.43 -15.09 -7.32
N ASP A 128 2.60 -16.10 -7.61
CA ASP A 128 2.11 -16.35 -8.97
C ASP A 128 1.25 -15.18 -9.47
N ALA A 129 0.33 -14.68 -8.66
CA ALA A 129 -0.51 -13.56 -9.04
C ALA A 129 0.29 -12.23 -9.17
N MET A 130 1.32 -12.02 -8.33
CA MET A 130 2.29 -10.92 -8.50
C MET A 130 2.96 -10.96 -9.87
N LYS A 131 3.45 -12.14 -10.28
CA LYS A 131 4.09 -12.33 -11.58
C LYS A 131 3.11 -12.06 -12.72
N GLU A 132 1.93 -12.66 -12.67
CA GLU A 132 0.91 -12.52 -13.71
C GLU A 132 0.41 -11.08 -13.86
N GLY A 133 0.22 -10.36 -12.75
CA GLY A 133 -0.19 -8.96 -12.78
C GLY A 133 0.91 -8.06 -13.34
N SER A 134 2.18 -8.34 -13.02
CA SER A 134 3.30 -7.53 -13.51
C SER A 134 3.54 -7.69 -15.01
N ASP A 135 3.34 -8.90 -15.55
CA ASP A 135 3.47 -9.20 -16.98
C ASP A 135 2.20 -8.83 -17.79
N HIS A 136 1.17 -8.26 -17.16
CA HIS A 136 -0.11 -8.04 -17.82
C HIS A 136 -0.05 -6.88 -18.84
N PRO A 137 -0.51 -7.05 -20.10
CA PRO A 137 -0.42 -6.01 -21.14
C PRO A 137 -1.15 -4.70 -20.86
N ARG A 138 -2.03 -4.69 -19.85
CA ARG A 138 -2.83 -3.52 -19.43
C ARG A 138 -2.43 -3.00 -18.05
N LYS A 139 -1.27 -3.41 -17.54
CA LYS A 139 -0.74 -2.91 -16.28
C LYS A 139 -0.64 -1.39 -16.33
N ARG A 140 -0.92 -0.73 -15.20
CA ARG A 140 -0.70 0.70 -15.04
C ARG A 140 0.77 1.07 -15.31
N PRO A 141 1.03 2.21 -15.97
CA PRO A 141 2.40 2.63 -16.28
C PRO A 141 3.23 2.92 -15.03
N TYR A 142 2.58 3.24 -13.91
CA TYR A 142 3.23 3.42 -12.62
C TYR A 142 2.33 2.93 -11.49
N GLN A 143 2.92 2.30 -10.47
CA GLN A 143 2.19 1.84 -9.28
C GLN A 143 2.98 2.14 -8.01
N LEU A 144 2.26 2.53 -6.96
CA LEU A 144 2.78 2.70 -5.61
C LEU A 144 2.30 1.57 -4.69
N PHE A 145 3.25 0.77 -4.21
CA PHE A 145 2.97 -0.27 -3.21
C PHE A 145 3.26 0.25 -1.81
N TYR A 146 2.39 -0.08 -0.86
CA TYR A 146 2.60 0.15 0.56
C TYR A 146 2.40 -1.17 1.31
N LEU A 147 3.49 -1.71 1.86
CA LEU A 147 3.47 -2.97 2.60
C LEU A 147 3.58 -2.72 4.10
N ASP A 148 2.55 -3.14 4.82
CA ASP A 148 2.40 -3.05 6.26
C ASP A 148 2.38 -4.47 6.84
N CYS A 149 3.56 -5.03 7.03
CA CYS A 149 3.74 -6.35 7.61
C CYS A 149 5.11 -6.48 8.28
N CYS A 150 5.21 -7.39 9.25
CA CYS A 150 6.48 -7.77 9.85
C CYS A 150 7.47 -8.23 8.76
N LYS A 151 8.73 -7.79 8.83
CA LYS A 151 9.80 -8.21 7.89
C LYS A 151 9.50 -7.91 6.41
N SER A 152 8.71 -6.87 6.12
CA SER A 152 8.37 -6.45 4.76
C SER A 152 9.60 -6.23 3.87
N GLU A 153 10.76 -5.88 4.44
CA GLU A 153 12.04 -5.75 3.75
C GLU A 153 12.60 -7.06 3.20
N MET A 154 12.41 -8.17 3.92
CA MET A 154 12.82 -9.49 3.44
C MET A 154 11.93 -9.91 2.28
N TYR A 155 10.62 -9.68 2.42
CA TYR A 155 9.67 -9.95 1.35
C TYR A 155 9.97 -9.14 0.10
N TYR A 156 10.28 -7.85 0.24
CA TYR A 156 10.67 -7.03 -0.89
C TYR A 156 11.92 -7.56 -1.61
N LYS A 157 12.99 -7.81 -0.86
CA LYS A 157 14.30 -8.20 -1.43
C LYS A 157 14.28 -9.57 -2.10
N GLU A 158 13.52 -10.51 -1.55
CA GLU A 158 13.56 -11.92 -1.95
C GLU A 158 12.39 -12.35 -2.85
N VAL A 159 11.33 -11.55 -2.92
CA VAL A 159 10.12 -11.86 -3.72
C VAL A 159 9.81 -10.72 -4.66
N LEU A 160 9.40 -9.55 -4.16
CA LEU A 160 8.89 -8.49 -5.03
C LEU A 160 9.92 -8.01 -6.05
N ARG A 161 11.16 -7.77 -5.65
CA ARG A 161 12.18 -7.18 -6.51
C ARG A 161 12.36 -7.91 -7.85
N ASP A 162 12.13 -9.22 -7.88
CA ASP A 162 12.30 -10.03 -9.09
C ASP A 162 11.05 -10.02 -9.99
N TYR A 163 9.90 -9.56 -9.49
CA TYR A 163 8.62 -9.56 -10.20
C TYR A 163 8.09 -8.17 -10.53
N VAL A 164 8.32 -7.16 -9.70
CA VAL A 164 7.97 -5.78 -10.04
C VAL A 164 9.07 -5.23 -10.93
N GLY A 165 8.77 -5.16 -12.24
CA GLY A 165 9.62 -4.53 -13.24
C GLY A 165 9.82 -3.04 -13.00
N ASP A 166 10.18 -2.30 -14.05
CA ASP A 166 10.41 -0.86 -13.93
C ASP A 166 9.13 -0.07 -13.57
N ASP A 167 9.30 1.15 -13.06
CA ASP A 167 8.25 2.12 -12.71
C ASP A 167 7.32 1.71 -11.55
N ILE A 168 7.90 1.11 -10.51
CA ILE A 168 7.22 0.86 -9.25
C ILE A 168 7.99 1.51 -8.09
N ASP A 169 7.24 2.25 -7.27
CA ASP A 169 7.73 2.74 -5.99
C ASP A 169 7.08 1.94 -4.85
N LEU A 170 7.87 1.69 -3.81
CA LEU A 170 7.48 0.84 -2.69
C LEU A 170 7.75 1.53 -1.37
N ILE A 171 6.75 1.57 -0.50
CA ILE A 171 6.86 2.01 0.88
C ILE A 171 6.76 0.78 1.78
N LEU A 172 7.81 0.51 2.54
CA LEU A 172 7.87 -0.59 3.50
C LEU A 172 7.68 -0.05 4.91
N HIS A 173 6.63 -0.48 5.60
CA HIS A 173 6.37 -0.08 6.98
C HIS A 173 6.81 -1.19 7.94
N LYS A 174 7.96 -1.00 8.60
CA LYS A 174 8.69 -2.02 9.37
C LYS A 174 8.30 -2.11 10.86
N TRP A 175 7.16 -1.59 11.31
CA TRP A 175 6.87 -1.64 12.74
C TRP A 175 6.78 -3.09 13.24
N PHE A 176 7.05 -3.32 14.53
CA PHE A 176 6.67 -4.55 15.23
C PHE A 176 5.15 -4.62 15.28
N CYS A 177 4.48 -4.83 14.14
CA CYS A 177 3.17 -5.42 14.05
C CYS A 177 2.21 -4.98 15.17
N ASP A 178 2.17 -3.69 15.53
CA ASP A 178 1.07 -3.18 16.34
C ASP A 178 0.00 -2.85 15.32
N TYR A 179 -0.61 -3.97 14.92
CA TYR A 179 -1.48 -4.08 13.79
C TYR A 179 -2.62 -3.06 13.88
N LYS A 180 -2.93 -2.52 15.07
CA LYS A 180 -4.08 -1.62 15.35
C LYS A 180 -4.09 -0.34 14.51
N ILE A 181 -2.99 0.00 13.87
CA ILE A 181 -2.84 1.27 13.19
C ILE A 181 -2.90 1.07 11.66
N ILE A 182 -3.96 1.59 11.03
CA ILE A 182 -4.03 1.83 9.57
C ILE A 182 -3.84 3.31 9.22
N GLY A 183 -3.62 4.14 10.23
CA GLY A 183 -3.69 5.56 10.01
C GLY A 183 -2.60 6.13 9.06
N PRO A 184 -1.33 5.66 9.02
CA PRO A 184 -0.32 6.21 8.12
C PRO A 184 -0.74 6.16 6.66
N VAL A 185 -1.33 5.05 6.19
CA VAL A 185 -1.82 4.97 4.82
C VAL A 185 -3.01 5.91 4.58
N ILE A 186 -3.86 6.16 5.58
CA ILE A 186 -4.96 7.12 5.40
C ILE A 186 -4.43 8.56 5.32
N VAL A 187 -3.40 8.89 6.09
CA VAL A 187 -2.69 10.17 5.97
C VAL A 187 -2.04 10.28 4.59
N LEU A 188 -1.40 9.21 4.09
CA LEU A 188 -0.85 9.17 2.73
C LEU A 188 -1.91 9.54 1.69
N ILE A 189 -3.05 8.84 1.68
CA ILE A 189 -4.13 9.07 0.72
C ILE A 189 -4.65 10.50 0.81
N ASN A 190 -4.88 11.00 2.02
CA ASN A 190 -5.37 12.36 2.24
C ASN A 190 -4.41 13.43 1.71
N GLU A 191 -3.12 13.30 2.01
CA GLU A 191 -2.12 14.28 1.58
C GLU A 191 -1.81 14.17 0.07
N LEU A 192 -1.87 12.96 -0.50
CA LEU A 192 -1.84 12.74 -1.96
C LEU A 192 -3.00 13.46 -2.65
N MET A 193 -4.22 13.34 -2.12
CA MET A 193 -5.41 14.02 -2.65
C MET A 193 -5.35 15.54 -2.52
N LYS A 194 -4.51 16.08 -1.64
CA LYS A 194 -4.25 17.52 -1.52
C LYS A 194 -3.13 18.01 -2.44
N GLY A 195 -2.43 17.12 -3.15
CA GLY A 195 -1.25 17.47 -3.93
C GLY A 195 -0.05 17.84 -3.08
N SER A 196 0.06 17.26 -1.88
CA SER A 196 1.18 17.56 -0.98
C SER A 196 2.48 17.00 -1.52
N ASP A 197 3.58 17.72 -1.32
CA ASP A 197 4.92 17.20 -1.58
C ASP A 197 5.32 16.07 -0.61
N PHE A 198 6.39 15.36 -0.95
CA PHE A 198 6.85 14.20 -0.18
C PHE A 198 7.21 14.59 1.26
N GLU A 199 7.89 15.71 1.46
CA GLU A 199 8.29 16.22 2.76
C GLU A 199 7.08 16.53 3.66
N THR A 200 6.02 17.12 3.09
CA THR A 200 4.77 17.38 3.80
C THR A 200 4.06 16.08 4.16
N ILE A 201 3.99 15.12 3.24
CA ILE A 201 3.40 13.80 3.49
C ILE A 201 4.11 13.12 4.66
N VAL A 202 5.45 13.11 4.65
CA VAL A 202 6.29 12.58 5.72
C VAL A 202 6.00 13.29 7.04
N SER A 203 6.00 14.63 7.04
CA SER A 203 5.73 15.43 8.24
C SER A 203 4.36 15.12 8.83
N LYS A 204 3.31 15.02 8.01
CA LYS A 204 1.95 14.75 8.47
C LYS A 204 1.78 13.36 9.04
N MET A 205 2.44 12.36 8.46
CA MET A 205 2.50 11.03 9.07
C MET A 205 3.17 11.09 10.43
N ASN A 206 4.34 11.73 10.54
CA ASN A 206 5.07 11.85 11.80
C ASN A 206 4.25 12.57 12.88
N ASP A 207 3.57 13.66 12.52
CA ASP A 207 2.74 14.46 13.42
C ASP A 207 1.56 13.63 14.00
N GLU A 208 0.87 12.87 13.15
CA GLU A 208 -0.30 12.07 13.55
C GLU A 208 0.08 10.92 14.51
N TYR A 209 1.30 10.38 14.40
CA TYR A 209 1.74 9.23 15.22
C TYR A 209 2.75 9.59 16.32
N GLY A 210 3.22 10.84 16.37
CA GLY A 210 4.14 11.33 17.41
C GLY A 210 5.51 10.65 17.43
N ILE A 211 5.87 9.91 16.37
CA ILE A 211 7.14 9.20 16.20
C ILE A 211 7.61 9.43 14.76
N PRO A 212 8.90 9.70 14.48
CA PRO A 212 9.41 9.76 13.12
C PRO A 212 9.23 8.41 12.40
N HIS A 213 8.59 8.43 11.22
CA HIS A 213 8.38 7.28 10.35
C HIS A 213 9.40 7.24 9.21
N PHE A 214 9.87 8.40 8.74
CA PHE A 214 10.96 8.53 7.76
C PHE A 214 12.08 9.37 8.38
N ASP A 215 13.27 8.79 8.55
CA ASP A 215 14.44 9.54 9.05
C ASP A 215 15.07 10.35 7.92
N VAL A 216 15.34 11.63 8.20
CA VAL A 216 15.89 12.59 7.23
C VAL A 216 17.40 12.44 7.05
N GLU A 217 18.14 11.88 8.03
CA GLU A 217 19.61 11.75 7.97
C GLU A 217 20.16 10.64 8.90
N ASP A 218 20.09 9.37 8.52
CA ASP A 218 20.75 8.28 9.29
C ASP A 218 21.91 7.65 8.51
N ASP A 219 23.03 7.46 9.21
CA ASP A 219 24.22 6.74 8.75
C ASP A 219 23.83 5.28 8.35
N PRO A 220 24.30 4.73 7.22
CA PRO A 220 24.05 3.34 6.83
C PRO A 220 24.38 2.27 7.90
N ALA A 221 25.10 2.61 8.98
CA ALA A 221 25.30 1.73 10.13
C ALA A 221 24.09 1.64 11.11
N ASP A 222 23.17 2.61 11.10
CA ASP A 222 21.96 2.68 11.96
C ASP A 222 20.74 1.95 11.37
N MET A 223 21.01 0.94 10.53
CA MET A 223 20.03 -0.05 10.05
C MET A 223 19.44 -0.93 11.19
N ARG A 224 19.83 -0.69 12.44
CA ARG A 224 19.41 -1.45 13.64
C ARG A 224 18.14 -0.91 14.30
N LEU A 225 17.58 0.21 13.83
CA LEU A 225 16.41 0.83 14.45
C LEU A 225 15.09 0.26 13.90
N ASP A 226 14.27 -0.22 14.83
CA ASP A 226 13.03 -0.99 14.66
C ASP A 226 11.78 -0.15 14.29
N ARG A 227 11.96 1.03 13.69
CA ARG A 227 10.87 2.01 13.45
C ARG A 227 11.09 2.80 12.17
N LYS A 228 11.14 2.13 11.02
CA LYS A 228 11.42 2.81 9.74
C LYS A 228 10.36 2.48 8.69
N MET A 229 9.74 3.52 8.15
CA MET A 229 9.16 3.48 6.82
C MET A 229 10.27 3.73 5.81
N VAL A 230 10.45 2.80 4.88
CA VAL A 230 11.53 2.86 3.89
C VAL A 230 10.91 2.94 2.51
N THR A 231 11.25 3.99 1.76
CA THR A 231 10.91 4.10 0.34
C THR A 231 11.99 3.41 -0.48
N TYR A 232 11.58 2.45 -1.29
CA TYR A 232 12.38 1.90 -2.38
C TYR A 232 11.79 2.37 -3.70
N SER A 233 12.52 3.26 -4.36
CA SER A 233 12.23 3.63 -5.73
C SER A 233 13.19 2.92 -6.66
N ILE A 234 12.67 1.93 -7.40
CA ILE A 234 13.44 1.21 -8.40
C ILE A 234 13.26 1.94 -9.73
N SER A 235 14.36 2.45 -10.29
CA SER A 235 14.49 2.60 -11.73
C SER A 235 15.70 1.78 -12.15
N GLN A 236 15.54 0.78 -13.02
CA GLN A 236 16.68 0.35 -13.83
C GLN A 236 16.80 1.31 -15.00
N ASN A 237 18.04 1.56 -15.41
CA ASN A 237 18.34 2.27 -16.65
C ASN A 237 17.85 1.47 -17.85
#